data_AF-A0AAU2CN25-F1
#
_entry.id   AF-A0AAU2CN25-F1
#
_cell.length_a   1.000
_cell.length_b   1.000
_cell.length_c   1.000
_cell.angle_alpha   90.00
_cell.angle_beta   90.00
_cell.angle_gamma   90.00
#
_symmetry.space_group_name_H-M   'P 1'
#
loop_
_entity.id
_entity.type
_entity.pdbx_description
1 polymer ?
#
loop_
_entity_poly.entity_id
_entity_poly.type
_entity_poly.pdbx_seq_one_letter_code
_entity_poly.pdbx_strand_id
1 'polypeptide(L)' 'MTDDHATPTGVLVRPDGVVAWATDITETADTTGFAAVAALEATLRRWTGAPSSSPEHAPVS' A
#
# COMPACT_ATOMS: atom_id res chain seq x y z
N MET A 1 18.72 23.49 -1.21
CA MET A 1 17.89 22.30 -0.91
C MET A 1 17.81 21.53 -2.20
N THR A 2 18.38 20.34 -2.25
CA THR A 2 18.20 19.45 -3.40
C THR A 2 16.80 18.87 -3.24
N ASP A 3 15.91 19.20 -4.16
CA ASP A 3 14.65 18.48 -4.30
C ASP A 3 15.02 17.10 -4.86
N ASP A 4 15.34 16.19 -3.95
CA ASP A 4 15.56 14.79 -4.29
C ASP A 4 14.18 14.22 -4.58
N HIS A 5 13.76 14.34 -5.85
CA HIS A 5 12.55 13.74 -6.38
C HIS A 5 12.72 12.21 -6.42
N ALA A 6 12.78 11.60 -5.23
CA ALA A 6 12.63 10.19 -5.06
C ALA A 6 11.30 9.78 -5.71
N THR A 7 11.38 9.04 -6.81
CA THR A 7 10.18 8.52 -7.47
C THR A 7 9.65 7.39 -6.61
N PRO A 8 8.49 7.53 -5.95
CA PRO A 8 8.01 6.52 -5.02
C PRO A 8 7.82 5.20 -5.76
N THR A 9 8.48 4.15 -5.30
CA THR A 9 8.37 2.79 -5.86
C THR A 9 6.94 2.25 -5.76
N GLY A 10 6.16 2.72 -4.77
CA GLY A 10 4.74 2.40 -4.64
C GLY A 10 3.91 3.62 -4.22
N VAL A 11 2.74 3.80 -4.85
CA VAL A 11 1.76 4.84 -4.53
C VAL A 11 0.37 4.24 -4.49
N LEU A 12 -0.40 4.60 -3.46
CA LEU A 12 -1.82 4.32 -3.36
C LEU A 12 -2.59 5.63 -3.51
N VAL A 13 -3.56 5.67 -4.43
CA VAL A 13 -4.37 6.86 -4.72
C VAL A 13 -5.83 6.56 -4.50
N ARG A 14 -6.55 7.52 -3.90
CA ARG A 14 -8.00 7.43 -3.72
C ARG A 14 -8.76 7.62 -5.04
N PRO A 15 -10.04 7.20 -5.11
CA PRO A 15 -10.92 7.58 -6.20
C PRO A 15 -11.05 9.10 -6.42
N ASP A 16 -10.88 9.92 -5.37
CA ASP A 16 -10.84 11.40 -5.47
C ASP A 16 -9.49 11.97 -5.95
N GLY A 17 -8.52 11.13 -6.30
CA GLY A 17 -7.23 11.55 -6.87
C GLY A 17 -6.16 11.93 -5.85
N VAL A 18 -6.46 11.89 -4.54
CA VAL A 18 -5.50 12.20 -3.47
C VAL A 18 -4.60 11.00 -3.14
N VAL A 19 -3.29 11.24 -2.99
CA VAL A 19 -2.33 10.22 -2.56
C VAL A 19 -2.58 9.83 -1.10
N ALA A 20 -2.90 8.56 -0.91
CA ALA A 20 -3.15 7.95 0.40
C ALA A 20 -1.89 7.61 1.16
N TRP A 21 -0.91 7.16 0.40
CA TRP A 21 0.28 6.54 0.87
C TRP A 21 1.26 6.49 -0.30
N ALA A 22 2.52 6.73 0.00
CA ALA A 22 3.62 6.57 -0.92
C ALA A 22 4.80 5.99 -0.16
N THR A 23 5.55 5.11 -0.79
CA THR A 23 6.81 4.62 -0.25
C THR A 23 7.89 4.69 -1.31
N ASP A 24 9.08 4.99 -0.86
CA ASP A 24 10.30 4.76 -1.62
C ASP A 24 10.99 3.55 -1.00
N ILE A 25 10.85 2.38 -1.64
CA ILE A 25 11.60 1.18 -1.24
C ILE A 25 12.79 1.08 -2.18
N THR A 26 13.79 1.91 -1.92
CA THR A 26 15.13 1.68 -2.46
C THR A 26 15.62 0.33 -1.93
N GLU A 27 16.28 -0.46 -2.79
CA GLU A 27 16.75 -1.85 -2.69
C GLU A 27 17.50 -2.27 -1.40
N THR A 28 17.61 -1.42 -0.36
CA THR A 28 18.08 -1.79 0.98
C THR A 28 16.97 -2.51 1.75
N ALA A 29 16.65 -3.71 1.26
CA ALA A 29 15.57 -4.55 1.70
C ALA A 29 16.00 -5.50 2.83
N ASP A 30 16.20 -5.00 4.05
CA ASP A 30 16.37 -5.90 5.21
C ASP A 30 15.55 -5.50 6.44
N THR A 31 15.05 -4.26 6.55
CA THR A 31 14.18 -3.85 7.68
C THR A 31 13.15 -2.79 7.28
N THR A 32 13.52 -1.85 6.40
CA THR A 32 12.65 -0.75 5.96
C THR A 32 11.50 -1.20 5.07
N GLY A 33 11.73 -2.21 4.23
CA GLY A 33 10.69 -2.75 3.33
C GLY A 33 9.51 -3.39 4.09
N PHE A 34 9.78 -4.11 5.18
CA PHE A 34 8.73 -4.76 5.97
C PHE A 34 7.88 -3.73 6.74
N ALA A 35 8.51 -2.67 7.25
CA ALA A 35 7.81 -1.55 7.87
C ALA A 35 6.92 -0.80 6.87
N ALA A 36 7.38 -0.64 5.62
CA ALA A 36 6.60 -0.03 4.56
C ALA A 36 5.35 -0.88 4.20
N VAL A 37 5.50 -2.20 4.11
CA VAL A 37 4.38 -3.12 3.87
C VAL A 37 3.35 -3.08 5.00
N ALA A 38 3.80 -3.11 6.27
CA ALA A 38 2.91 -3.01 7.42
C ALA A 38 2.16 -1.66 7.47
N ALA A 39 2.83 -0.56 7.10
CA ALA A 39 2.21 0.76 6.99
C ALA A 39 1.16 0.84 5.88
N LEU A 40 1.41 0.19 4.74
CA LEU A 40 0.44 0.06 3.66
C LEU A 40 -0.79 -0.72 4.13
N GLU A 41 -0.61 -1.89 4.77
CA GLU A 41 -1.74 -2.68 5.29
C GLU A 41 -2.57 -1.90 6.31
N ALA A 42 -1.92 -1.18 7.23
CA ALA A 42 -2.60 -0.34 8.20
C ALA A 42 -3.41 0.78 7.53
N THR A 43 -2.84 1.40 6.50
CA THR A 43 -3.52 2.44 5.70
C THR A 43 -4.74 1.87 4.98
N LEU A 44 -4.58 0.72 4.32
CA LEU A 44 -5.68 0.00 3.67
C LEU A 44 -6.80 -0.31 4.67
N ARG A 45 -6.49 -0.93 5.82
CA ARG A 45 -7.48 -1.24 6.87
C ARG A 45 -8.22 -0.02 7.39
N ARG A 46 -7.52 1.10 7.56
CA ARG A 46 -8.14 2.35 8.02
C ARG A 46 -9.11 2.92 6.98
N TRP A 47 -8.87 2.68 5.70
CA TRP A 47 -9.59 3.34 4.61
C TRP A 47 -10.69 2.48 4.01
N THR A 48 -10.51 1.16 3.98
CA THR A 48 -11.50 0.21 3.45
C THR A 48 -12.20 -0.61 4.53
N GLY A 49 -11.81 -0.45 5.81
CA GLY A 49 -12.29 -1.28 6.91
C GLY A 49 -11.55 -2.62 6.98
N ALA A 50 -12.13 -3.60 7.68
CA ALA A 50 -11.56 -4.95 7.68
C ALA A 50 -11.56 -5.52 6.25
N PRO A 51 -10.46 -6.15 5.78
CA PRO A 51 -10.44 -6.78 4.47
C PRO A 51 -11.58 -7.81 4.43
N SER A 52 -12.49 -7.64 3.47
CA SER A 52 -13.56 -8.61 3.26
C SER A 52 -12.93 -9.93 2.87
N SER A 53 -13.23 -11.00 3.59
CA SER A 53 -12.90 -12.35 3.13
C SER A 53 -13.48 -12.52 1.73
N SER A 54 -12.66 -13.01 0.80
CA SER A 54 -13.14 -13.35 -0.54
C SER A 54 -14.31 -14.33 -0.39
N PRO A 55 -15.43 -14.14 -1.12
CA PRO A 55 -16.49 -15.14 -1.11
C PRO A 55 -15.89 -16.47 -1.58
N GLU A 56 -16.12 -17.55 -0.82
CA GLU A 56 -15.84 -18.90 -1.29
C GLU A 56 -16.58 -19.08 -2.61
N HIS A 57 -15.81 -19.37 -3.67
CA HIS A 57 -16.37 -19.64 -4.98
C HIS A 57 -17.10 -20.98 -4.89
N ALA A 58 -18.41 -20.94 -4.60
CA ALA A 58 -19.23 -22.14 -4.61
C ALA A 58 -19.14 -22.76 -6.01
N PRO A 59 -18.78 -24.05 -6.15
CA PRO A 59 -18.79 -24.69 -7.45
C PRO A 59 -20.22 -24.70 -7.98
N VAL A 60 -20.44 -24.05 -9.13
CA VAL A 60 -21.65 -24.25 -9.93
C VAL A 60 -21.65 -25.71 -10.39
N SER A 61 -22.68 -26.44 -9.99
CA SER A 61 -22.95 -27.82 -10.42
C SER A 61 -23.88 -27.87 -11.63
#